data_AF-A0A6G9A9B1-F1
#
_entry.id   AF-A0A6G9A9B1-F1
#
_cell.length_a   1.000
_cell.length_b   1.000
_cell.length_c   1.000
_cell.angle_alpha   90.00
_cell.angle_beta   90.00
_cell.angle_gamma   90.00
#
_symmetry.space_group_name_H-M   'P 1'
#
loop_
_entity.id
_entity.type
_entity.pdbx_description
1 polymer ?
#
loop_
_entity_poly.entity_id
_entity_poly.type
_entity_poly.pdbx_seq_one_letter_code
_entity_poly.pdbx_strand_id
1 'polypeptide(L)'
;MLNSRGADRLLFGWAVLRLPLLLLVALFFRQPIIDLALVVLNEGRATMLAIDVLSTPATRAIFAVGMVALLLLCAALTSGMRQSLAYFIVVGVGLTLMATGLKLTGKPIAYVLPGLILLATNLVPIDPKEPPTWPEDAIFLAGGSEGLICWRHLRRLRWLWTGIPYPLVFPRWIWPLPGAVLAAIVTAVLLGGHHLVRLEQSLRSPSTVRQIASGDYNWIQADKDHKHIFAVGHGFDRVQKFDLSDMRKPPIESDVSAGGPQDFAYSPVANEIYVLNTDTKQLLYLDAETLKLKRSVDAGMVSPGDPWIAADERTNTILLVSEEDEAVGSPLVLIDRTTGKVLDARNEDAGNLTLDPSRSLAYLSFFRRQSRVSVYDVNKRDIVRTASIGPHAERMALLKSSNELLVTLPPKSSIARLDTESLELKGNLKTEFGVRAIAIDTQDNLLFTGSIATGRIEIFDVKTLESRTKLYLGPWLRTIEVVPERGVAYVSSNGAIYEFKYK
;
A
#
# COMPACT_ATOMS: atom_id res chain seq x y z
N MET A 1 45.31 -13.62 29.39
CA MET A 1 44.42 -14.80 29.31
C MET A 1 43.15 -14.48 30.09
N LEU A 2 42.09 -14.07 29.39
CA LEU A 2 40.76 -14.02 30.01
C LEU A 2 40.40 -15.45 30.42
N ASN A 3 40.04 -15.63 31.69
CA ASN A 3 39.57 -16.91 32.24
C ASN A 3 38.51 -17.49 31.28
N SER A 4 38.65 -18.73 30.81
CA SER A 4 37.82 -19.30 29.73
C SER A 4 36.32 -19.13 29.99
N ARG A 5 35.89 -19.27 31.25
CA ARG A 5 34.52 -19.02 31.70
C ARG A 5 34.03 -17.57 31.51
N GLY A 6 34.92 -16.59 31.55
CA GLY A 6 34.60 -15.18 31.31
C GLY A 6 34.30 -14.91 29.84
N ALA A 7 35.08 -15.50 28.93
CA ALA A 7 34.83 -15.44 27.49
C ALA A 7 33.52 -16.14 27.11
N ASP A 8 33.24 -17.31 27.69
CA ASP A 8 31.99 -18.06 27.45
C ASP A 8 30.75 -17.27 27.90
N ARG A 9 30.83 -16.58 29.06
CA ARG A 9 29.74 -15.72 29.55
C ARG A 9 29.49 -14.51 28.66
N LEU A 10 30.55 -13.90 28.12
CA LEU A 10 30.42 -12.79 27.17
C LEU A 10 29.79 -13.25 25.85
N LEU A 11 30.20 -14.40 25.33
CA LEU A 11 29.63 -15.01 24.12
C LEU A 11 28.16 -15.39 24.31
N PHE A 12 27.81 -15.96 25.47
CA PHE A 12 26.43 -16.24 25.84
C PHE A 12 25.60 -14.94 25.87
N GLY A 13 26.10 -13.90 26.53
CA GLY A 13 25.45 -12.60 26.58
C GLY A 13 25.22 -12.00 25.18
N TRP A 14 26.24 -12.01 24.31
CA TRP A 14 26.11 -11.57 22.92
C TRP A 14 25.03 -12.34 22.16
N ALA A 15 25.04 -13.66 22.22
CA ALA A 15 24.11 -14.50 21.48
C ALA A 15 22.65 -14.32 21.92
N VAL A 16 22.40 -14.12 23.22
CA VAL A 16 21.04 -13.88 23.74
C VAL A 16 20.57 -12.44 23.47
N LEU A 17 21.45 -11.45 23.63
CA LEU A 17 21.06 -10.04 23.55
C LEU A 17 21.05 -9.47 22.14
N ARG A 18 21.75 -10.07 21.18
CA ARG A 18 21.86 -9.48 19.83
C ARG A 18 20.54 -9.42 19.07
N LEU A 19 19.63 -10.40 19.19
CA LEU A 19 18.33 -10.32 18.52
C LEU A 19 17.45 -9.20 19.11
N PRO A 20 17.26 -9.12 20.45
CA PRO A 20 16.65 -7.95 21.08
C PRO A 20 17.33 -6.63 20.69
N LEU A 21 18.66 -6.59 20.66
CA LEU A 21 19.41 -5.40 20.28
C LEU A 21 19.17 -5.02 18.82
N LEU A 22 19.16 -5.98 17.90
CA LEU A 22 18.82 -5.77 16.49
C LEU A 22 17.39 -5.28 16.33
N LEU A 23 16.45 -5.79 17.12
CA LEU A 23 15.06 -5.29 17.13
C LEU A 23 14.98 -3.87 17.67
N LEU A 24 15.75 -3.54 18.72
CA LEU A 24 15.85 -2.17 19.23
C LEU A 24 16.50 -1.25 18.18
N VAL A 25 17.57 -1.67 17.51
CA VAL A 25 18.19 -0.94 16.41
C VAL A 25 17.17 -0.73 15.29
N ALA A 26 16.45 -1.79 14.88
CA ALA A 26 15.40 -1.69 13.88
C ALA A 26 14.28 -0.74 14.30
N LEU A 27 13.92 -0.70 15.60
CA LEU A 27 12.88 0.19 16.13
C LEU A 27 13.34 1.65 16.19
N PHE A 28 14.53 1.92 16.72
CA PHE A 28 15.10 3.26 16.89
C PHE A 28 15.55 3.87 15.54
N PHE A 29 16.07 3.04 14.64
CA PHE A 29 16.53 3.44 13.31
C PHE A 29 15.55 3.04 12.20
N ARG A 30 14.28 2.77 12.54
CA ARG A 30 13.26 2.35 11.55
C ARG A 30 13.16 3.30 10.36
N GLN A 31 13.22 4.61 10.61
CA GLN A 31 13.07 5.60 9.55
C GLN A 31 14.29 5.61 8.61
N PRO A 32 15.54 5.74 9.11
CA PRO A 32 16.73 5.53 8.26
C PRO A 32 16.75 4.21 7.50
N ILE A 33 16.27 3.12 8.11
CA ILE A 33 16.21 1.80 7.46
C ILE A 33 15.18 1.80 6.32
N ILE A 34 14.00 2.39 6.55
CA ILE A 34 12.98 2.55 5.52
C ILE A 34 13.53 3.42 4.38
N ASP A 35 14.13 4.56 4.70
CA ASP A 35 14.70 5.48 3.72
C ASP A 35 15.81 4.78 2.89
N LEU A 36 16.68 4.01 3.54
CA LEU A 36 17.70 3.19 2.86
C LEU A 36 17.07 2.10 1.99
N ALA A 37 16.03 1.41 2.48
CA ALA A 37 15.34 0.38 1.72
C ALA A 37 14.65 0.95 0.47
N LEU A 38 14.08 2.15 0.57
CA LEU A 38 13.50 2.88 -0.56
C LEU A 38 14.56 3.21 -1.62
N VAL A 39 15.76 3.62 -1.21
CA VAL A 39 16.88 3.87 -2.12
C VAL A 39 17.37 2.57 -2.78
N VAL A 40 17.60 1.51 -2.00
CA VAL A 40 18.19 0.26 -2.50
C VAL A 40 17.23 -0.53 -3.38
N LEU A 41 15.96 -0.61 -3.01
CA LEU A 41 14.96 -1.38 -3.74
C LEU A 41 14.33 -0.59 -4.88
N ASN A 42 14.55 0.73 -4.97
CA ASN A 42 13.69 1.69 -5.66
C ASN A 42 12.31 1.81 -4.97
N GLU A 43 11.87 3.03 -4.69
CA GLU A 43 10.62 3.37 -4.01
C GLU A 43 9.41 2.61 -4.56
N GLY A 44 9.33 2.50 -5.89
CA GLY A 44 8.26 1.77 -6.56
C GLY A 44 8.23 0.28 -6.17
N ARG A 45 9.37 -0.43 -6.18
CA ARG A 45 9.38 -1.87 -5.86
C ARG A 45 9.16 -2.14 -4.38
N ALA A 46 9.70 -1.29 -3.51
CA ALA A 46 9.47 -1.38 -2.07
C ALA A 46 7.99 -1.20 -1.74
N THR A 47 7.34 -0.20 -2.35
CA THR A 47 5.91 0.07 -2.20
C THR A 47 5.06 -1.09 -2.73
N MET A 48 5.36 -1.59 -3.93
CA MET A 48 4.69 -2.77 -4.49
C MET A 48 4.79 -3.97 -3.57
N LEU A 49 5.98 -4.28 -3.02
CA LEU A 49 6.17 -5.40 -2.10
C LEU A 49 5.37 -5.21 -0.80
N ALA A 50 5.40 -4.00 -0.23
CA ALA A 50 4.65 -3.69 0.99
C ALA A 50 3.15 -3.90 0.77
N ILE A 51 2.60 -3.38 -0.32
CA ILE A 51 1.18 -3.55 -0.66
C ILE A 51 0.85 -5.03 -0.90
N ASP A 52 1.68 -5.75 -1.66
CA ASP A 52 1.47 -7.16 -1.99
C ASP A 52 1.39 -8.05 -0.73
N VAL A 53 2.25 -7.77 0.26
CA VAL A 53 2.32 -8.51 1.52
C VAL A 53 1.23 -8.08 2.50
N LEU A 54 1.07 -6.78 2.74
CA LEU A 54 0.18 -6.24 3.78
C LEU A 54 -1.30 -6.34 3.41
N SER A 55 -1.61 -6.48 2.12
CA SER A 55 -2.99 -6.65 1.67
C SER A 55 -3.52 -8.07 1.82
N THR A 56 -2.66 -9.09 1.95
CA THR A 56 -3.07 -10.52 1.97
C THR A 56 -2.56 -11.33 3.18
N PRO A 57 -2.56 -10.78 4.42
CA PRO A 57 -1.93 -11.42 5.57
C PRO A 57 -2.62 -12.71 6.01
N ALA A 58 -3.95 -12.85 5.93
CA ALA A 58 -4.64 -14.05 6.40
C ALA A 58 -4.35 -15.25 5.49
N THR A 59 -4.41 -15.04 4.17
CA THR A 59 -4.12 -16.07 3.17
C THR A 59 -2.66 -16.52 3.26
N ARG A 60 -1.73 -15.57 3.45
CA ARG A 60 -0.30 -15.88 3.67
C ARG A 60 -0.08 -16.63 4.97
N ALA A 61 -0.77 -16.28 6.06
CA ALA A 61 -0.70 -17.00 7.33
C ALA A 61 -1.24 -18.42 7.20
N ILE A 62 -2.39 -18.62 6.54
CA ILE A 62 -2.96 -19.96 6.28
C ILE A 62 -1.99 -20.80 5.45
N PHE A 63 -1.41 -20.23 4.38
CA PHE A 63 -0.39 -20.92 3.60
C PHE A 63 0.80 -21.33 4.45
N ALA A 64 1.34 -20.41 5.27
CA ALA A 64 2.49 -20.69 6.12
C ALA A 64 2.19 -21.81 7.14
N VAL A 65 1.05 -21.73 7.83
CA VAL A 65 0.61 -22.73 8.80
C VAL A 65 0.39 -24.09 8.12
N GLY A 66 -0.28 -24.10 6.97
CA GLY A 66 -0.50 -25.32 6.19
C GLY A 66 0.80 -25.97 5.75
N MET A 67 1.76 -25.17 5.26
CA MET A 67 3.09 -25.65 4.87
C MET A 67 3.86 -26.23 6.06
N VAL A 68 3.84 -25.56 7.23
CA VAL A 68 4.45 -26.09 8.46
C VAL A 68 3.81 -27.43 8.83
N ALA A 69 2.48 -27.52 8.87
CA ALA A 69 1.78 -28.74 9.23
C ALA A 69 2.13 -29.91 8.31
N LEU A 70 2.19 -29.68 7.00
CA LEU A 70 2.56 -30.70 6.01
C LEU A 70 4.02 -31.15 6.17
N LEU A 71 4.95 -30.23 6.45
CA LEU A 71 6.35 -30.57 6.71
C LEU A 71 6.53 -31.37 8.00
N LEU A 72 5.82 -31.02 9.08
CA LEU A 72 5.83 -31.77 10.34
C LEU A 72 5.21 -33.15 10.16
N LEU A 73 4.10 -33.27 9.43
CA LEU A 73 3.50 -34.55 9.08
C LEU A 73 4.46 -35.43 8.28
N CYS A 74 5.13 -34.85 7.27
CA CYS A 74 6.15 -35.55 6.49
C CYS A 74 7.30 -36.04 7.38
N ALA A 75 7.76 -35.24 8.33
CA ALA A 75 8.80 -35.64 9.28
C ALA A 75 8.34 -36.73 10.26
N ALA A 76 7.08 -36.69 10.68
CA ALA A 76 6.50 -37.74 11.53
C ALA A 76 6.43 -39.07 10.78
N LEU A 77 5.95 -39.07 9.54
CA LEU A 77 5.86 -40.26 8.69
C LEU A 77 7.23 -40.85 8.33
N THR A 78 8.26 -40.01 8.22
CA THR A 78 9.64 -40.43 7.90
C THR A 78 10.51 -40.70 9.13
N SER A 79 9.96 -40.56 10.35
CA SER A 79 10.72 -40.66 11.60
C SER A 79 11.39 -42.01 11.86
N GLY A 80 10.84 -43.09 11.29
CA GLY A 80 11.39 -44.45 11.34
C GLY A 80 12.51 -44.72 10.31
N MET A 81 12.75 -43.81 9.37
CA MET A 81 13.71 -43.99 8.28
C MET A 81 15.14 -43.59 8.70
N ARG A 82 16.13 -43.87 7.83
CA ARG A 82 17.48 -43.31 7.97
C ARG A 82 17.40 -41.79 7.93
N GLN A 83 18.15 -41.11 8.80
CA GLN A 83 18.06 -39.66 8.96
C GLN A 83 18.39 -38.88 7.67
N SER A 84 19.34 -39.36 6.87
CA SER A 84 19.66 -38.79 5.56
C SER A 84 18.50 -38.94 4.57
N LEU A 85 17.79 -40.07 4.59
CA LEU A 85 16.65 -40.30 3.73
C LEU A 85 15.46 -39.43 4.15
N ALA A 86 15.17 -39.36 5.45
CA ALA A 86 14.15 -38.45 5.99
C ALA A 86 14.47 -36.98 5.64
N TYR A 87 15.74 -36.57 5.73
CA TYR A 87 16.20 -35.25 5.31
C TYR A 87 15.82 -34.93 3.86
N PHE A 88 16.25 -35.77 2.90
CA PHE A 88 15.98 -35.52 1.48
C PHE A 88 14.49 -35.54 1.16
N ILE A 89 13.71 -36.39 1.83
CA ILE A 89 12.25 -36.43 1.64
C ILE A 89 11.62 -35.12 2.13
N VAL A 90 11.91 -34.67 3.35
CA VAL A 90 11.32 -33.44 3.90
C VAL A 90 11.74 -32.21 3.09
N VAL A 91 13.01 -32.12 2.69
CA VAL A 91 13.51 -31.04 1.81
C VAL A 91 12.83 -31.09 0.44
N GLY A 92 12.67 -32.28 -0.15
CA GLY A 92 11.99 -32.46 -1.43
C GLY A 92 10.51 -32.06 -1.39
N VAL A 93 9.80 -32.43 -0.32
CA VAL A 93 8.41 -31.99 -0.07
C VAL A 93 8.36 -30.47 0.09
N GLY A 94 9.28 -29.89 0.88
CA GLY A 94 9.36 -28.45 1.05
C GLY A 94 9.60 -27.70 -0.26
N LEU A 95 10.57 -28.13 -1.07
CA LEU A 95 10.82 -27.59 -2.40
C LEU A 95 9.55 -27.64 -3.26
N THR A 96 8.84 -28.77 -3.24
CA THR A 96 7.61 -28.95 -4.02
C THR A 96 6.50 -28.00 -3.56
N LEU A 97 6.27 -27.87 -2.24
CA LEU A 97 5.27 -26.95 -1.68
C LEU A 97 5.58 -25.49 -2.03
N MET A 98 6.85 -25.07 -1.86
CA MET A 98 7.29 -23.71 -2.18
C MET A 98 7.16 -23.41 -3.67
N ALA A 99 7.67 -24.30 -4.53
CA ALA A 99 7.60 -24.16 -5.98
C ALA A 99 6.14 -24.11 -6.47
N THR A 100 5.27 -24.93 -5.89
CA THR A 100 3.85 -24.95 -6.22
C THR A 100 3.17 -23.64 -5.82
N GLY A 101 3.39 -23.16 -4.59
CA GLY A 101 2.84 -21.88 -4.12
C GLY A 101 3.27 -20.70 -5.00
N LEU A 102 4.57 -20.62 -5.33
CA LEU A 102 5.10 -19.56 -6.19
C LEU A 102 4.54 -19.65 -7.62
N LYS A 103 4.48 -20.85 -8.19
CA LYS A 103 3.90 -21.06 -9.53
C LYS A 103 2.42 -20.67 -9.58
N LEU A 104 1.63 -21.07 -8.59
CA LEU A 104 0.20 -20.75 -8.50
C LEU A 104 -0.06 -19.24 -8.33
N THR A 105 0.92 -18.51 -7.82
CA THR A 105 0.84 -17.05 -7.61
C THR A 105 1.63 -16.25 -8.65
N GLY A 106 2.06 -16.87 -9.75
CA GLY A 106 2.73 -16.20 -10.86
C GLY A 106 4.16 -15.72 -10.58
N LYS A 107 4.78 -16.20 -9.50
CA LYS A 107 6.16 -15.83 -9.13
C LYS A 107 7.18 -16.79 -9.77
N PRO A 108 8.35 -16.29 -10.21
CA PRO A 108 9.42 -17.14 -10.71
C PRO A 108 9.86 -18.19 -9.69
N ILE A 109 10.15 -19.40 -10.15
CA ILE A 109 10.55 -20.51 -9.26
C ILE A 109 11.89 -20.25 -8.54
N ALA A 110 12.72 -19.33 -9.05
CA ALA A 110 13.95 -18.91 -8.39
C ALA A 110 13.73 -18.35 -6.97
N TYR A 111 12.54 -17.81 -6.68
CA TYR A 111 12.17 -17.34 -5.35
C TYR A 111 12.00 -18.46 -4.32
N VAL A 112 12.11 -19.73 -4.70
CA VAL A 112 12.19 -20.85 -3.75
C VAL A 112 13.50 -20.81 -2.95
N LEU A 113 14.59 -20.27 -3.51
CA LEU A 113 15.93 -20.40 -2.93
C LEU A 113 16.03 -19.93 -1.47
N PRO A 114 15.52 -18.76 -1.06
CA PRO A 114 15.63 -18.31 0.33
C PRO A 114 14.93 -19.28 1.31
N GLY A 115 13.71 -19.71 0.99
CA GLY A 115 12.96 -20.66 1.82
C GLY A 115 13.63 -22.04 1.84
N LEU A 116 14.14 -22.50 0.70
CA LEU A 116 14.82 -23.79 0.58
C LEU A 116 16.14 -23.81 1.37
N ILE A 117 16.93 -22.74 1.32
CA ILE A 117 18.16 -22.61 2.09
C ILE A 117 17.82 -22.72 3.58
N LEU A 118 16.86 -21.92 4.07
CA LEU A 118 16.45 -21.95 5.48
C LEU A 118 15.95 -23.34 5.91
N LEU A 119 15.16 -24.01 5.06
CA LEU A 119 14.70 -25.36 5.33
C LEU A 119 15.87 -26.35 5.38
N ALA A 120 16.71 -26.36 4.35
CA ALA A 120 17.78 -27.32 4.17
C ALA A 120 18.88 -27.17 5.23
N THR A 121 19.24 -25.95 5.63
CA THR A 121 20.28 -25.71 6.63
C THR A 121 19.82 -26.07 8.04
N ASN A 122 18.55 -25.78 8.39
CA ASN A 122 17.99 -26.17 9.70
C ASN A 122 17.74 -27.68 9.82
N LEU A 123 17.54 -28.35 8.67
CA LEU A 123 17.37 -29.79 8.58
C LEU A 123 18.68 -30.56 8.44
N VAL A 124 19.86 -29.93 8.42
CA VAL A 124 21.10 -30.71 8.33
C VAL A 124 21.17 -31.67 9.53
N PRO A 125 21.33 -32.99 9.32
CA PRO A 125 21.50 -33.94 10.41
C PRO A 125 22.55 -33.46 11.41
N ILE A 126 22.21 -33.55 12.69
CA ILE A 126 23.12 -33.18 13.78
C ILE A 126 23.60 -34.48 14.41
N ASP A 127 24.89 -34.79 14.27
CA ASP A 127 25.48 -35.79 15.14
C ASP A 127 25.58 -35.19 16.56
N PRO A 128 24.91 -35.80 17.56
CA PRO A 128 24.96 -35.34 18.93
C PRO A 128 26.38 -35.34 19.54
N LYS A 129 27.32 -36.08 18.95
CA LYS A 129 28.70 -36.24 19.43
C LYS A 129 29.71 -35.33 18.74
N GLU A 130 29.35 -34.69 17.63
CA GLU A 130 30.27 -33.84 16.89
C GLU A 130 30.39 -32.43 17.52
N PRO A 131 31.63 -31.96 17.76
CA PRO A 131 31.87 -30.59 18.22
C PRO A 131 31.49 -29.58 17.12
N PRO A 132 31.15 -28.34 17.48
CA PRO A 132 30.91 -27.29 16.50
C PRO A 132 32.15 -27.08 15.64
N THR A 133 31.92 -26.87 14.35
CA THR A 133 32.98 -26.64 13.36
C THR A 133 33.31 -25.14 13.25
N TRP A 134 34.48 -24.80 12.71
CA TRP A 134 34.88 -23.40 12.50
C TRP A 134 33.84 -22.57 11.69
N PRO A 135 33.21 -23.09 10.62
CA PRO A 135 32.11 -22.39 9.95
C PRO A 135 30.90 -22.15 10.84
N GLU A 136 30.55 -23.10 11.72
CA GLU A 136 29.46 -22.92 12.68
C GLU A 136 29.78 -21.83 13.70
N ASP A 137 31.03 -21.77 14.17
CA ASP A 137 31.48 -20.72 15.08
C ASP A 137 31.46 -19.34 14.40
N ALA A 138 31.85 -19.25 13.12
CA ALA A 138 31.75 -18.01 12.36
C ALA A 138 30.29 -17.56 12.17
N ILE A 139 29.38 -18.47 11.78
CA ILE A 139 27.94 -18.19 11.64
C ILE A 139 27.31 -17.84 12.98
N PHE A 140 27.73 -18.52 14.05
CA PHE A 140 27.29 -18.25 15.41
C PHE A 140 27.74 -16.86 15.84
N LEU A 141 28.99 -16.46 15.64
CA LEU A 141 29.48 -15.12 15.99
C LEU A 141 28.80 -14.03 15.18
N ALA A 142 28.59 -14.26 13.88
CA ALA A 142 27.98 -13.30 12.94
C ALA A 142 26.46 -13.10 13.12
N GLY A 143 25.77 -13.93 13.93
CA GLY A 143 24.33 -13.80 14.15
C GLY A 143 23.43 -14.49 13.12
N GLY A 144 24.00 -15.32 12.25
CA GLY A 144 23.22 -16.08 11.25
C GLY A 144 22.66 -17.41 11.78
N SER A 145 23.16 -17.87 12.94
CA SER A 145 22.89 -19.21 13.45
C SER A 145 21.44 -19.46 13.88
N GLU A 146 20.74 -18.42 14.31
CA GLU A 146 19.35 -18.45 14.78
C GLU A 146 18.38 -18.77 13.65
N GLY A 147 18.69 -18.25 12.46
CA GLY A 147 17.91 -18.46 11.25
C GLY A 147 18.38 -19.66 10.43
N LEU A 148 19.69 -19.89 10.31
CA LEU A 148 20.23 -20.92 9.42
C LEU A 148 20.37 -22.29 10.08
N ILE A 149 20.70 -22.36 11.38
CA ILE A 149 21.04 -23.61 12.08
C ILE A 149 20.51 -23.57 13.53
N CYS A 150 19.22 -23.30 13.70
CA CYS A 150 18.58 -22.97 14.99
C CYS A 150 18.87 -24.00 16.10
N TRP A 151 18.78 -25.30 15.80
CA TRP A 151 19.07 -26.33 16.80
C TRP A 151 20.55 -26.36 17.22
N ARG A 152 21.47 -26.09 16.29
CA ARG A 152 22.91 -25.96 16.61
C ARG A 152 23.16 -24.72 17.46
N HIS A 153 22.48 -23.61 17.17
CA HIS A 153 22.50 -22.39 17.99
C HIS A 153 22.05 -22.67 19.43
N LEU A 154 20.89 -23.30 19.62
CA LEU A 154 20.36 -23.64 20.95
C LEU A 154 21.27 -24.60 21.73
N ARG A 155 21.87 -25.59 21.04
CA ARG A 155 22.87 -26.48 21.63
C ARG A 155 24.08 -25.69 22.12
N ARG A 156 24.58 -24.74 21.31
CA ARG A 156 25.73 -23.89 21.66
C ARG A 156 25.42 -22.98 22.84
N LEU A 157 24.25 -22.35 22.87
CA LEU A 157 23.78 -21.56 24.02
C LEU A 157 23.73 -22.39 25.31
N ARG A 158 23.17 -23.59 25.25
CA ARG A 158 23.12 -24.50 26.41
C ARG A 158 24.51 -24.87 26.90
N TRP A 159 25.44 -25.16 25.98
CA TRP A 159 26.82 -25.46 26.32
C TRP A 159 27.52 -24.27 26.98
N LEU A 160 27.38 -23.05 26.43
CA LEU A 160 27.94 -21.83 27.01
C LEU A 160 27.37 -21.53 28.41
N TRP A 161 26.09 -21.85 28.65
CA TRP A 161 25.44 -21.63 29.94
C TRP A 161 25.82 -22.68 30.99
N THR A 162 25.78 -23.96 30.62
CA THR A 162 25.87 -25.08 31.57
C THR A 162 27.26 -25.71 31.64
N GLY A 163 28.11 -25.50 30.62
CA GLY A 163 29.36 -26.24 30.44
C GLY A 163 29.16 -27.71 30.05
N ILE A 164 27.93 -28.15 29.80
CA ILE A 164 27.58 -29.55 29.57
C ILE A 164 27.39 -29.80 28.06
N PRO A 165 28.14 -30.73 27.44
CA PRO A 165 28.08 -30.98 25.99
C PRO A 165 26.92 -31.87 25.54
N TYR A 166 26.02 -32.30 26.44
CA TYR A 166 24.96 -33.27 26.10
C TYR A 166 24.03 -32.77 24.99
N PRO A 167 23.58 -33.67 24.10
CA PRO A 167 22.68 -33.32 23.01
C PRO A 167 21.31 -32.89 23.53
N LEU A 168 20.66 -32.01 22.78
CA LEU A 168 19.23 -31.79 22.92
C LEU A 168 18.51 -33.00 22.31
N VAL A 169 17.82 -33.78 23.14
CA VAL A 169 17.02 -34.92 22.67
C VAL A 169 15.61 -34.39 22.37
N PHE A 170 15.24 -34.37 21.10
CA PHE A 170 13.89 -34.03 20.66
C PHE A 170 13.24 -35.24 19.99
N PRO A 171 11.90 -35.36 20.05
CA PRO A 171 11.18 -36.23 19.15
C PRO A 171 11.57 -35.93 17.69
N ARG A 172 11.87 -36.98 16.91
CA ARG A 172 12.34 -36.83 15.52
C ARG A 172 11.40 -36.01 14.63
N TRP A 173 10.11 -35.97 14.95
CA TRP A 173 9.11 -35.20 14.21
C TRP A 173 9.17 -33.68 14.50
N ILE A 174 9.75 -33.24 15.62
CA ILE A 174 9.94 -31.81 15.97
C ILE A 174 11.18 -31.22 15.32
N TRP A 175 12.15 -32.05 14.96
CA TRP A 175 13.39 -31.65 14.30
C TRP A 175 13.24 -30.65 13.12
N PRO A 176 12.29 -30.81 12.18
CA PRO A 176 12.05 -29.80 11.13
C PRO A 176 11.55 -28.44 11.60
N LEU A 177 11.00 -28.31 12.82
CA LEU A 177 10.13 -27.19 13.19
C LEU A 177 10.72 -25.80 12.90
N PRO A 178 11.96 -25.44 13.30
CA PRO A 178 12.51 -24.12 13.01
C PRO A 178 12.65 -23.87 11.51
N GLY A 179 13.19 -24.85 10.77
CA GLY A 179 13.35 -24.76 9.32
C GLY A 179 12.01 -24.66 8.58
N ALA A 180 11.03 -25.45 9.01
CA ALA A 180 9.68 -25.43 8.47
C ALA A 180 9.00 -24.08 8.68
N VAL A 181 9.07 -23.52 9.90
CA VAL A 181 8.47 -22.21 10.22
C VAL A 181 9.14 -21.09 9.42
N LEU A 182 10.48 -21.03 9.44
CA LEU A 182 11.22 -19.98 8.73
C LEU A 182 11.01 -20.05 7.22
N ALA A 183 11.11 -21.25 6.64
CA ALA A 183 10.88 -21.45 5.22
C ALA A 183 9.44 -21.11 4.82
N ALA A 184 8.46 -21.49 5.64
CA ALA A 184 7.05 -21.20 5.38
C ALA A 184 6.75 -19.69 5.44
N ILE A 185 7.27 -18.96 6.43
CA ILE A 185 7.10 -17.52 6.55
C ILE A 185 7.75 -16.80 5.35
N VAL A 186 9.00 -17.13 5.03
CA VAL A 186 9.71 -16.50 3.90
C VAL A 186 9.01 -16.78 2.59
N THR A 187 8.60 -18.03 2.36
CA THR A 187 7.83 -18.39 1.16
C THR A 187 6.51 -17.63 1.10
N ALA A 188 5.79 -17.57 2.23
CA ALA A 188 4.53 -16.86 2.34
C ALA A 188 4.66 -15.37 2.02
N VAL A 189 5.77 -14.71 2.37
CA VAL A 189 6.07 -13.31 2.00
C VAL A 189 6.36 -13.17 0.51
N LEU A 190 6.99 -14.17 -0.12
CA LEU A 190 7.39 -14.12 -1.52
C LEU A 190 6.27 -14.48 -2.52
N LEU A 191 5.16 -15.07 -2.07
CA LEU A 191 3.99 -15.34 -2.91
C LEU A 191 3.48 -14.06 -3.59
N GLY A 192 2.94 -14.19 -4.81
CA GLY A 192 2.31 -13.08 -5.52
C GLY A 192 0.91 -12.76 -4.99
N GLY A 193 0.75 -11.60 -4.39
CA GLY A 193 -0.46 -11.20 -3.67
C GLY A 193 -1.67 -10.95 -4.56
N HIS A 194 -1.52 -10.49 -5.81
CA HIS A 194 -2.65 -10.31 -6.74
C HIS A 194 -3.53 -11.58 -6.86
N HIS A 195 -2.91 -12.76 -6.89
CA HIS A 195 -3.64 -14.04 -6.93
C HIS A 195 -4.25 -14.43 -5.58
N LEU A 196 -3.74 -13.88 -4.48
CA LEU A 196 -4.23 -14.13 -3.13
C LEU A 196 -5.38 -13.19 -2.73
N VAL A 197 -5.55 -12.05 -3.40
CA VAL A 197 -6.58 -11.04 -3.05
C VAL A 197 -7.98 -11.67 -3.00
N ARG A 198 -8.36 -12.49 -3.98
CA ARG A 198 -9.70 -13.12 -3.99
C ARG A 198 -9.91 -14.06 -2.81
N LEU A 199 -8.88 -14.82 -2.43
CA LEU A 199 -8.94 -15.68 -1.25
C LEU A 199 -9.01 -14.84 0.02
N GLU A 200 -8.22 -13.78 0.11
CA GLU A 200 -8.24 -12.85 1.25
C GLU A 200 -9.61 -12.20 1.41
N GLN A 201 -10.23 -11.76 0.31
CA GLN A 201 -11.58 -11.21 0.29
C GLN A 201 -12.60 -12.22 0.79
N SER A 202 -12.53 -13.48 0.35
CA SER A 202 -13.45 -14.54 0.82
C SER A 202 -13.36 -14.79 2.33
N LEU A 203 -12.22 -14.48 2.95
CA LEU A 203 -11.98 -14.66 4.38
C LEU A 203 -12.34 -13.42 5.21
N ARG A 204 -12.20 -12.21 4.65
CA ARG A 204 -12.17 -10.96 5.43
C ARG A 204 -13.14 -9.88 4.95
N SER A 205 -13.60 -9.92 3.70
CA SER A 205 -14.54 -8.93 3.19
C SER A 205 -15.94 -9.26 3.72
N PRO A 206 -16.62 -8.31 4.39
CA PRO A 206 -17.98 -8.53 4.87
C PRO A 206 -18.97 -8.60 3.70
N SER A 207 -20.13 -9.21 3.93
CA SER A 207 -21.18 -9.36 2.92
C SER A 207 -21.79 -8.03 2.44
N THR A 208 -21.52 -6.93 3.15
CA THR A 208 -21.90 -5.57 2.74
C THR A 208 -21.03 -5.01 1.62
N VAL A 209 -19.87 -5.61 1.37
CA VAL A 209 -18.93 -5.24 0.30
C VAL A 209 -19.25 -6.04 -0.95
N ARG A 210 -19.30 -5.35 -2.09
CA ARG A 210 -19.49 -5.95 -3.41
C ARG A 210 -18.50 -5.37 -4.38
N GLN A 211 -17.92 -6.22 -5.23
CA GLN A 211 -17.21 -5.75 -6.39
C GLN A 211 -18.23 -5.53 -7.52
N ILE A 212 -18.25 -4.31 -8.07
CA ILE A 212 -19.24 -3.92 -9.11
C ILE A 212 -18.59 -3.77 -10.48
N ALA A 213 -17.28 -3.51 -10.53
CA ALA A 213 -16.50 -3.50 -11.76
C ALA A 213 -15.11 -4.11 -11.51
N SER A 214 -14.50 -4.67 -12.56
CA SER A 214 -13.10 -5.13 -12.56
C SER A 214 -12.25 -4.19 -13.42
N GLY A 215 -11.00 -3.95 -13.04
CA GLY A 215 -10.05 -3.16 -13.80
C GLY A 215 -9.24 -2.17 -12.96
N ASP A 216 -8.29 -1.49 -13.60
CA ASP A 216 -7.39 -0.55 -12.93
C ASP A 216 -7.99 0.88 -12.96
N TYR A 217 -8.70 1.22 -11.89
CA TYR A 217 -9.39 2.51 -11.75
C TYR A 217 -8.60 3.45 -10.84
N ASN A 218 -8.44 4.69 -11.30
CA ASN A 218 -7.79 5.76 -10.57
C ASN A 218 -8.80 6.62 -9.82
N TRP A 219 -9.68 7.27 -10.57
CA TRP A 219 -10.62 8.26 -10.06
C TRP A 219 -12.05 7.88 -10.39
N ILE A 220 -12.95 8.15 -9.45
CA ILE A 220 -14.40 8.00 -9.59
C ILE A 220 -15.08 9.22 -8.99
N GLN A 221 -16.23 9.60 -9.55
CA GLN A 221 -17.07 10.67 -9.01
C GLN A 221 -18.53 10.42 -9.41
N ALA A 222 -19.48 10.63 -8.49
CA ALA A 222 -20.89 10.49 -8.79
C ALA A 222 -21.42 11.72 -9.54
N ASP A 223 -22.44 11.53 -10.37
CA ASP A 223 -23.19 12.64 -10.96
C ASP A 223 -24.04 13.36 -9.90
N LYS A 224 -24.57 14.53 -10.25
CA LYS A 224 -25.28 15.43 -9.30
C LYS A 224 -26.55 14.80 -8.68
N ASP A 225 -27.15 13.83 -9.36
CA ASP A 225 -28.35 13.13 -8.93
C ASP A 225 -28.01 11.76 -8.29
N HIS A 226 -26.71 11.46 -8.18
CA HIS A 226 -26.12 10.20 -7.75
C HIS A 226 -26.71 8.97 -8.47
N LYS A 227 -27.15 9.10 -9.72
CA LYS A 227 -27.65 8.01 -10.57
C LYS A 227 -26.52 7.32 -11.32
N HIS A 228 -25.41 8.00 -11.55
CA HIS A 228 -24.27 7.47 -12.28
C HIS A 228 -22.96 7.71 -11.54
N ILE A 229 -21.97 6.89 -11.85
CA ILE A 229 -20.57 7.14 -11.51
C ILE A 229 -19.76 7.26 -12.78
N PHE A 230 -19.00 8.35 -12.86
CA PHE A 230 -17.94 8.50 -13.84
C PHE A 230 -16.65 7.87 -13.30
N ALA A 231 -15.90 7.19 -14.16
CA ALA A 231 -14.67 6.51 -13.78
C ALA A 231 -13.60 6.63 -14.86
N VAL A 232 -12.35 6.70 -14.41
CA VAL A 232 -11.15 6.63 -15.25
C VAL A 232 -10.05 5.81 -14.55
N GLY A 233 -9.06 5.36 -15.31
CA GLY A 233 -7.82 4.84 -14.77
C GLY A 233 -6.89 4.31 -15.85
N HIS A 234 -5.65 3.98 -15.49
CA HIS A 234 -4.65 3.50 -16.45
C HIS A 234 -5.04 2.20 -17.17
N GLY A 235 -5.98 1.43 -16.63
CA GLY A 235 -6.49 0.23 -17.27
C GLY A 235 -7.45 0.49 -18.43
N PHE A 236 -7.89 1.73 -18.63
CA PHE A 236 -8.95 2.10 -19.57
C PHE A 236 -8.57 3.33 -20.38
N ASP A 237 -8.68 3.22 -21.70
CA ASP A 237 -8.38 4.32 -22.59
C ASP A 237 -9.46 5.42 -22.58
N ARG A 238 -10.66 5.17 -22.06
CA ARG A 238 -11.84 6.05 -22.19
C ARG A 238 -12.43 6.40 -20.83
N VAL A 239 -13.13 7.53 -20.75
CA VAL A 239 -13.98 7.87 -19.59
C VAL A 239 -15.18 6.94 -19.61
N GLN A 240 -15.50 6.34 -18.48
CA GLN A 240 -16.61 5.41 -18.33
C GLN A 240 -17.71 6.01 -17.45
N LYS A 241 -18.98 5.79 -17.80
CA LYS A 241 -20.16 6.16 -17.01
C LYS A 241 -20.96 4.90 -16.69
N PHE A 242 -21.03 4.58 -15.41
CA PHE A 242 -21.80 3.44 -14.90
C PHE A 242 -23.15 3.89 -14.36
N ASP A 243 -24.19 3.08 -14.59
CA ASP A 243 -25.54 3.28 -14.02
C ASP A 243 -25.62 2.63 -12.64
N LEU A 244 -25.75 3.45 -11.60
CA LEU A 244 -25.81 2.99 -10.20
C LEU A 244 -27.08 2.18 -9.88
N SER A 245 -28.10 2.22 -10.74
CA SER A 245 -29.28 1.37 -10.58
C SER A 245 -29.04 -0.07 -11.07
N ASP A 246 -28.08 -0.27 -11.97
CA ASP A 246 -27.71 -1.59 -12.49
C ASP A 246 -26.26 -1.63 -12.99
N MET A 247 -25.32 -1.71 -12.03
CA MET A 247 -23.87 -1.76 -12.30
C MET A 247 -23.41 -3.01 -13.07
N ARG A 248 -24.32 -3.96 -13.37
CA ARG A 248 -24.02 -5.12 -14.24
C ARG A 248 -24.06 -4.77 -15.72
N LYS A 249 -24.74 -3.67 -16.08
CA LYS A 249 -24.71 -3.18 -17.46
C LYS A 249 -23.30 -2.67 -17.76
N PRO A 250 -22.76 -2.94 -18.96
CA PRO A 250 -21.52 -2.32 -19.39
C PRO A 250 -21.62 -0.80 -19.26
N PRO A 251 -20.54 -0.12 -18.86
CA PRO A 251 -20.53 1.33 -18.81
C PRO A 251 -20.70 1.93 -20.20
N ILE A 252 -21.25 3.13 -20.27
CA ILE A 252 -21.13 3.98 -21.44
C ILE A 252 -19.70 4.52 -21.46
N GLU A 253 -19.05 4.50 -22.62
CA GLU A 253 -17.69 5.04 -22.77
C GLU A 253 -17.71 6.32 -23.61
N SER A 254 -16.75 7.21 -23.35
CA SER A 254 -16.53 8.38 -24.20
C SER A 254 -16.22 7.99 -25.64
N ASP A 255 -16.58 8.83 -26.61
CA ASP A 255 -16.32 8.58 -28.04
C ASP A 255 -14.84 8.78 -28.42
N VAL A 256 -14.10 9.51 -27.60
CA VAL A 256 -12.66 9.74 -27.72
C VAL A 256 -11.85 9.06 -26.61
N SER A 257 -10.59 8.77 -26.92
CA SER A 257 -9.57 8.33 -25.96
C SER A 257 -9.23 9.46 -24.99
N ALA A 258 -9.13 9.12 -23.71
CA ALA A 258 -8.63 9.94 -22.62
C ALA A 258 -7.21 9.53 -22.15
N GLY A 259 -6.59 8.51 -22.77
CA GLY A 259 -5.18 8.15 -22.54
C GLY A 259 -4.88 7.57 -21.16
N GLY A 260 -5.79 6.77 -20.59
CA GLY A 260 -5.59 6.15 -19.26
C GLY A 260 -5.38 7.14 -18.12
N PRO A 261 -6.27 8.14 -17.92
CA PRO A 261 -5.95 9.29 -17.09
C PRO A 261 -5.99 8.97 -15.59
N GLN A 262 -5.24 9.75 -14.82
CA GLN A 262 -5.21 9.68 -13.36
C GLN A 262 -6.46 10.26 -12.70
N ASP A 263 -7.02 11.33 -13.27
CA ASP A 263 -8.09 12.12 -12.66
C ASP A 263 -8.98 12.79 -13.74
N PHE A 264 -10.18 13.22 -13.35
CA PHE A 264 -11.04 14.11 -14.13
C PHE A 264 -11.81 15.06 -13.19
N ALA A 265 -12.18 16.23 -13.70
CA ALA A 265 -13.05 17.17 -12.99
C ALA A 265 -14.45 17.13 -13.60
N TYR A 266 -15.47 16.90 -12.77
CA TYR A 266 -16.86 17.00 -13.18
C TYR A 266 -17.48 18.33 -12.69
N SER A 267 -18.08 19.06 -13.63
CA SER A 267 -18.89 20.26 -13.36
C SER A 267 -20.38 19.90 -13.38
N PRO A 268 -21.07 19.90 -12.23
CA PRO A 268 -22.52 19.68 -12.20
C PRO A 268 -23.33 20.85 -12.74
N VAL A 269 -22.75 22.07 -12.78
CA VAL A 269 -23.41 23.28 -13.29
C VAL A 269 -23.38 23.31 -14.81
N ALA A 270 -22.21 23.05 -15.41
CA ALA A 270 -22.06 22.98 -16.87
C ALA A 270 -22.52 21.62 -17.45
N ASN A 271 -22.65 20.59 -16.59
CA ASN A 271 -22.85 19.20 -16.98
C ASN A 271 -21.74 18.70 -17.92
N GLU A 272 -20.49 18.96 -17.55
CA GLU A 272 -19.30 18.66 -18.34
C GLU A 272 -18.24 17.91 -17.51
N ILE A 273 -17.45 17.08 -18.19
CA ILE A 273 -16.27 16.42 -17.63
C ILE A 273 -15.04 16.97 -18.35
N TYR A 274 -14.03 17.34 -17.56
CA TYR A 274 -12.74 17.80 -18.05
C TYR A 274 -11.68 16.76 -17.73
N VAL A 275 -10.94 16.30 -18.74
CA VAL A 275 -9.92 15.28 -18.58
C VAL A 275 -8.71 15.59 -19.45
N LEU A 276 -7.51 15.50 -18.89
CA LEU A 276 -6.27 15.69 -19.62
C LEU A 276 -5.84 14.35 -20.23
N ASN A 277 -5.83 14.26 -21.56
CA ASN A 277 -5.20 13.16 -22.26
C ASN A 277 -3.69 13.47 -22.36
N THR A 278 -2.88 12.79 -21.56
CA THR A 278 -1.43 13.00 -21.45
C THR A 278 -0.67 12.58 -22.70
N ASP A 279 -1.16 11.57 -23.44
CA ASP A 279 -0.54 11.10 -24.69
C ASP A 279 -0.63 12.16 -25.80
N THR A 280 -1.81 12.75 -25.97
CA THR A 280 -2.10 13.77 -26.99
C THR A 280 -1.85 15.20 -26.51
N LYS A 281 -1.65 15.39 -25.19
CA LYS A 281 -1.55 16.67 -24.50
C LYS A 281 -2.75 17.59 -24.73
N GLN A 282 -3.95 17.00 -24.80
CA GLN A 282 -5.20 17.73 -24.98
C GLN A 282 -6.05 17.70 -23.72
N LEU A 283 -6.56 18.86 -23.31
CA LEU A 283 -7.63 18.95 -22.33
C LEU A 283 -8.96 18.73 -23.06
N LEU A 284 -9.63 17.62 -22.76
CA LEU A 284 -10.89 17.22 -23.38
C LEU A 284 -12.07 17.72 -22.56
N TYR A 285 -13.08 18.26 -23.24
CA TYR A 285 -14.34 18.73 -22.66
C TYR A 285 -15.44 17.78 -23.14
N LEU A 286 -15.92 16.92 -22.26
CA LEU A 286 -16.95 15.93 -22.57
C LEU A 286 -18.30 16.38 -22.00
N ASP A 287 -19.37 16.12 -22.74
CA ASP A 287 -20.73 16.23 -22.20
C ASP A 287 -20.97 15.11 -21.17
N ALA A 288 -21.35 15.44 -19.94
CA ALA A 288 -21.45 14.45 -18.86
C ALA A 288 -22.63 13.47 -19.03
N GLU A 289 -23.67 13.86 -19.79
CA GLU A 289 -24.80 12.98 -20.07
C GLU A 289 -24.43 11.94 -21.14
N THR A 290 -23.78 12.34 -22.22
CA THR A 290 -23.55 11.48 -23.39
C THR A 290 -22.11 10.96 -23.52
N LEU A 291 -21.18 11.49 -22.73
CA LEU A 291 -19.72 11.32 -22.84
C LEU A 291 -19.12 11.67 -24.21
N LYS A 292 -19.84 12.44 -25.03
CA LYS A 292 -19.34 12.90 -26.33
C LYS A 292 -18.39 14.08 -26.17
N LEU A 293 -17.33 14.12 -26.96
CA LEU A 293 -16.43 15.26 -27.03
C LEU A 293 -17.17 16.50 -27.55
N LYS A 294 -17.19 17.56 -26.74
CA LYS A 294 -17.70 18.88 -27.14
C LYS A 294 -16.61 19.70 -27.83
N ARG A 295 -15.41 19.71 -27.25
CA ARG A 295 -14.20 20.38 -27.77
C ARG A 295 -12.95 19.89 -27.05
N SER A 296 -11.78 20.19 -27.60
CA SER A 296 -10.50 20.05 -26.91
C SER A 296 -9.73 21.37 -26.92
N VAL A 297 -8.79 21.49 -25.98
CA VAL A 297 -7.87 22.63 -25.88
C VAL A 297 -6.45 22.07 -25.76
N ASP A 298 -5.50 22.70 -26.45
CA ASP A 298 -4.10 22.35 -26.33
C ASP A 298 -3.59 22.62 -24.91
N ALA A 299 -3.08 21.56 -24.28
CA ALA A 299 -2.48 21.58 -22.95
C ALA A 299 -1.02 21.10 -23.02
N GLY A 300 -0.36 21.25 -24.19
CA GLY A 300 1.02 20.85 -24.45
C GLY A 300 2.08 21.38 -23.48
N MET A 301 1.75 22.44 -22.75
CA MET A 301 2.64 23.03 -21.75
C MET A 301 2.57 22.37 -20.38
N VAL A 302 1.54 21.55 -20.09
CA VAL A 302 1.46 20.83 -18.81
C VAL A 302 2.59 19.81 -18.76
N SER A 303 3.34 19.77 -17.65
CA SER A 303 4.43 18.82 -17.51
C SER A 303 3.93 17.37 -17.55
N PRO A 304 4.66 16.43 -18.19
CA PRO A 304 4.31 15.01 -18.17
C PRO A 304 4.30 14.44 -16.75
N GLY A 305 3.40 13.49 -16.50
CA GLY A 305 3.22 12.84 -15.20
C GLY A 305 1.74 12.56 -14.95
N ASP A 306 1.42 12.09 -13.74
CA ASP A 306 0.05 11.88 -13.29
C ASP A 306 -0.64 13.22 -12.98
N PRO A 307 -1.67 13.65 -13.75
CA PRO A 307 -2.32 14.93 -13.54
C PRO A 307 -3.50 14.83 -12.57
N TRP A 308 -3.74 15.95 -11.87
CA TRP A 308 -4.91 16.23 -11.04
C TRP A 308 -5.62 17.45 -11.59
N ILE A 309 -6.95 17.47 -11.53
CA ILE A 309 -7.75 18.52 -12.16
C ILE A 309 -8.91 18.96 -11.25
N ALA A 310 -9.16 20.27 -11.18
CA ALA A 310 -10.39 20.83 -10.61
C ALA A 310 -10.97 21.91 -11.51
N ALA A 311 -12.29 21.94 -11.58
CA ALA A 311 -13.04 23.04 -12.19
C ALA A 311 -13.62 23.93 -11.09
N ASP A 312 -13.38 25.24 -11.19
CA ASP A 312 -13.98 26.23 -10.32
C ASP A 312 -15.06 27.01 -11.07
N GLU A 313 -16.32 26.76 -10.70
CA GLU A 313 -17.47 27.45 -11.26
C GLU A 313 -17.44 28.96 -11.00
N ARG A 314 -16.90 29.38 -9.85
CA ARG A 314 -16.98 30.79 -9.43
C ARG A 314 -16.06 31.69 -10.25
N THR A 315 -14.87 31.19 -10.59
CA THR A 315 -13.92 31.91 -11.44
C THR A 315 -13.99 31.49 -12.90
N ASN A 316 -14.80 30.46 -13.21
CA ASN A 316 -14.89 29.84 -14.53
C ASN A 316 -13.51 29.38 -15.05
N THR A 317 -12.76 28.68 -14.19
CA THR A 317 -11.41 28.20 -14.50
C THR A 317 -11.26 26.70 -14.29
N ILE A 318 -10.24 26.12 -14.91
CA ILE A 318 -9.76 24.77 -14.66
C ILE A 318 -8.32 24.87 -14.16
N LEU A 319 -8.06 24.29 -12.99
CA LEU A 319 -6.72 24.15 -12.45
C LEU A 319 -6.22 22.72 -12.71
N LEU A 320 -5.04 22.61 -13.28
CA LEU A 320 -4.30 21.37 -13.49
C LEU A 320 -3.03 21.41 -12.64
N VAL A 321 -2.74 20.31 -11.94
CA VAL A 321 -1.39 20.05 -11.40
C VAL A 321 -0.89 18.70 -11.87
N SER A 322 0.42 18.55 -12.04
CA SER A 322 1.08 17.34 -12.50
C SER A 322 2.23 16.99 -11.55
N GLU A 323 2.44 15.71 -11.32
CA GLU A 323 3.54 15.18 -10.51
C GLU A 323 4.94 15.38 -11.14
N GLU A 324 4.99 15.87 -12.38
CA GLU A 324 6.21 16.16 -13.14
C GLU A 324 7.20 14.98 -13.12
N ASP A 325 6.96 13.96 -13.94
CA ASP A 325 7.93 12.87 -14.12
C ASP A 325 9.18 13.34 -14.87
N GLU A 326 9.01 14.33 -15.75
CA GLU A 326 10.08 14.97 -16.52
C GLU A 326 10.01 16.47 -16.34
N ALA A 327 11.17 17.11 -16.11
CA ALA A 327 11.30 18.55 -15.86
C ALA A 327 11.15 19.39 -17.15
N VAL A 328 10.00 19.25 -17.81
CA VAL A 328 9.64 19.92 -19.07
C VAL A 328 8.21 20.45 -18.94
N GLY A 329 8.00 21.72 -19.27
CA GLY A 329 6.67 22.35 -19.21
C GLY A 329 6.42 23.08 -17.89
N SER A 330 5.16 23.13 -17.49
CA SER A 330 4.69 23.72 -16.23
C SER A 330 3.81 22.70 -15.51
N PRO A 331 4.22 22.22 -14.32
CA PRO A 331 3.43 21.26 -13.55
C PRO A 331 2.10 21.84 -13.07
N LEU A 332 2.01 23.14 -12.77
CA LEU A 332 0.76 23.81 -12.42
C LEU A 332 0.32 24.72 -13.56
N VAL A 333 -0.93 24.58 -14.03
CA VAL A 333 -1.52 25.41 -15.09
C VAL A 333 -2.96 25.77 -14.73
N LEU A 334 -3.29 27.05 -14.82
CA LEU A 334 -4.65 27.57 -14.69
C LEU A 334 -5.18 27.96 -16.07
N ILE A 335 -6.35 27.47 -16.45
CA ILE A 335 -6.96 27.65 -17.77
C ILE A 335 -8.32 28.33 -17.61
N ASP A 336 -8.62 29.31 -18.45
CA ASP A 336 -9.97 29.85 -18.61
C ASP A 336 -10.87 28.80 -19.24
N ARG A 337 -11.93 28.41 -18.52
CA ARG A 337 -12.73 27.25 -18.89
C ARG A 337 -13.51 27.44 -20.19
N THR A 338 -13.85 28.68 -20.57
CA THR A 338 -14.63 28.95 -21.78
C THR A 338 -13.73 29.06 -23.01
N THR A 339 -12.64 29.81 -22.90
CA THR A 339 -11.76 30.14 -24.02
C THR A 339 -10.65 29.11 -24.22
N GLY A 340 -10.28 28.35 -23.18
CA GLY A 340 -9.10 27.49 -23.18
C GLY A 340 -7.79 28.26 -23.04
N LYS A 341 -7.83 29.57 -22.80
CA LYS A 341 -6.62 30.38 -22.64
C LYS A 341 -5.96 30.08 -21.30
N VAL A 342 -4.65 29.90 -21.31
CA VAL A 342 -3.84 29.78 -20.09
C VAL A 342 -3.79 31.14 -19.38
N LEU A 343 -4.18 31.14 -18.11
CA LEU A 343 -4.29 32.30 -17.24
C LEU A 343 -3.11 32.44 -16.28
N ASP A 344 -2.50 31.32 -15.90
CA ASP A 344 -1.31 31.23 -15.06
C ASP A 344 -0.61 29.88 -15.31
N ALA A 345 0.71 29.83 -15.12
CA ALA A 345 1.53 28.62 -15.24
C ALA A 345 2.74 28.73 -14.33
N ARG A 346 3.04 27.68 -13.56
CA ARG A 346 4.06 27.70 -12.50
C ARG A 346 4.82 26.39 -12.39
N ASN A 347 6.04 26.48 -11.87
CA ASN A 347 6.86 25.34 -11.52
C ASN A 347 6.53 24.80 -10.11
N GLU A 348 5.32 24.25 -9.96
CA GLU A 348 4.80 23.73 -8.68
C GLU A 348 4.30 22.28 -8.89
N ASP A 349 5.14 21.29 -8.61
CA ASP A 349 4.93 19.85 -8.82
C ASP A 349 4.02 19.19 -7.76
N ALA A 350 2.87 19.81 -7.52
CA ALA A 350 1.89 19.29 -6.57
C ALA A 350 1.36 17.93 -7.04
N GLY A 351 1.39 16.94 -6.14
CA GLY A 351 0.95 15.58 -6.43
C GLY A 351 -0.51 15.31 -6.09
N ASN A 352 -1.23 16.27 -5.51
CA ASN A 352 -2.68 16.26 -5.44
C ASN A 352 -3.20 17.68 -5.25
N LEU A 353 -4.45 17.92 -5.68
CA LEU A 353 -5.17 19.17 -5.44
C LEU A 353 -6.53 18.90 -4.79
N THR A 354 -6.99 19.83 -3.95
CA THR A 354 -8.36 19.87 -3.42
C THR A 354 -8.87 21.30 -3.46
N LEU A 355 -9.96 21.54 -4.19
CA LEU A 355 -10.54 22.87 -4.35
C LEU A 355 -11.59 23.14 -3.27
N ASP A 356 -11.53 24.32 -2.66
CA ASP A 356 -12.66 24.91 -1.94
C ASP A 356 -13.40 25.91 -2.84
N PRO A 357 -14.49 25.51 -3.51
CA PRO A 357 -15.17 26.36 -4.50
C PRO A 357 -15.82 27.60 -3.87
N SER A 358 -16.17 27.58 -2.58
CA SER A 358 -16.79 28.76 -1.94
C SER A 358 -15.82 29.92 -1.75
N ARG A 359 -14.51 29.63 -1.70
CA ARG A 359 -13.44 30.63 -1.58
C ARG A 359 -12.53 30.70 -2.80
N SER A 360 -12.68 29.78 -3.77
CA SER A 360 -11.73 29.52 -4.87
C SER A 360 -10.29 29.46 -4.39
N LEU A 361 -10.08 28.67 -3.35
CA LEU A 361 -8.76 28.33 -2.84
C LEU A 361 -8.49 26.86 -3.19
N ALA A 362 -7.39 26.60 -3.88
CA ALA A 362 -6.93 25.24 -4.12
C ALA A 362 -5.82 24.89 -3.12
N TYR A 363 -6.02 23.82 -2.37
CA TYR A 363 -5.02 23.24 -1.49
C TYR A 363 -4.20 22.24 -2.32
N LEU A 364 -2.88 22.35 -2.24
CA LEU A 364 -1.91 21.58 -2.99
C LEU A 364 -1.05 20.78 -2.01
N SER A 365 -0.90 19.48 -2.22
CA SER A 365 0.02 18.65 -1.44
C SER A 365 1.19 18.17 -2.29
N PHE A 366 2.35 18.08 -1.66
CA PHE A 366 3.59 17.69 -2.30
C PHE A 366 4.15 16.48 -1.55
N PHE A 367 4.41 15.38 -2.27
CA PHE A 367 4.89 14.14 -1.68
C PHE A 367 6.17 13.57 -2.30
N ARG A 368 6.52 13.95 -3.55
CA ARG A 368 7.69 13.40 -4.24
C ARG A 368 8.98 14.09 -3.80
N ARG A 369 9.10 15.38 -4.11
CA ARG A 369 10.35 16.15 -3.91
C ARG A 369 10.31 17.04 -2.67
N GLN A 370 9.12 17.38 -2.22
CA GLN A 370 8.89 18.32 -1.14
C GLN A 370 7.87 17.75 -0.17
N SER A 371 7.90 18.18 1.10
CA SER A 371 6.95 17.76 2.13
C SER A 371 6.24 18.99 2.67
N ARG A 372 5.29 19.51 1.89
CA ARG A 372 4.53 20.72 2.23
C ARG A 372 3.10 20.64 1.73
N VAL A 373 2.28 21.53 2.27
CA VAL A 373 0.98 21.90 1.73
C VAL A 373 1.01 23.39 1.40
N SER A 374 0.43 23.77 0.27
CA SER A 374 0.30 25.16 -0.14
C SER A 374 -1.14 25.50 -0.51
N VAL A 375 -1.48 26.78 -0.45
CA VAL A 375 -2.79 27.31 -0.86
C VAL A 375 -2.57 28.24 -2.04
N TYR A 376 -3.15 27.87 -3.18
CA TYR A 376 -3.24 28.68 -4.37
C TYR A 376 -4.58 29.43 -4.37
N ASP A 377 -4.54 30.76 -4.38
CA ASP A 377 -5.72 31.60 -4.55
C ASP A 377 -5.98 31.81 -6.04
N VAL A 378 -7.07 31.21 -6.55
CA VAL A 378 -7.37 31.21 -7.98
C VAL A 378 -7.69 32.63 -8.50
N ASN A 379 -8.22 33.52 -7.66
CA ASN A 379 -8.53 34.89 -8.08
C ASN A 379 -7.26 35.73 -8.17
N LYS A 380 -6.38 35.60 -7.17
CA LYS A 380 -5.09 36.30 -7.14
C LYS A 380 -4.06 35.66 -8.07
N ARG A 381 -4.30 34.40 -8.46
CA ARG A 381 -3.39 33.55 -9.22
C ARG A 381 -2.03 33.46 -8.57
N ASP A 382 -2.02 33.19 -7.26
CA ASP A 382 -0.78 33.14 -6.47
C ASP A 382 -0.86 32.18 -5.30
N ILE A 383 0.30 31.69 -4.87
CA ILE A 383 0.43 30.88 -3.66
C ILE A 383 0.43 31.84 -2.47
N VAL A 384 -0.67 31.86 -1.72
CA VAL A 384 -0.88 32.80 -0.61
C VAL A 384 -0.40 32.25 0.73
N ARG A 385 -0.26 30.92 0.84
CA ARG A 385 0.20 30.25 2.07
C ARG A 385 0.94 28.96 1.76
N THR A 386 1.90 28.62 2.63
CA THR A 386 2.63 27.35 2.60
C THR A 386 2.94 26.92 4.03
N ALA A 387 2.80 25.64 4.32
CA ALA A 387 3.21 25.02 5.57
C ALA A 387 3.99 23.74 5.29
N SER A 388 5.07 23.50 6.03
CA SER A 388 5.76 22.21 6.03
C SER A 388 4.89 21.16 6.71
N ILE A 389 4.91 19.94 6.19
CA ILE A 389 4.16 18.80 6.75
C ILE A 389 5.05 17.56 6.75
N GLY A 390 4.55 16.44 7.30
CA GLY A 390 5.25 15.17 7.25
C GLY A 390 5.53 14.70 5.82
N PRO A 391 6.52 13.80 5.64
CA PRO A 391 6.81 13.20 4.34
C PRO A 391 5.59 12.48 3.77
N HIS A 392 5.52 12.46 2.44
CA HIS A 392 4.44 11.84 1.67
C HIS A 392 3.05 12.39 2.03
N ALA A 393 2.87 13.71 1.98
CA ALA A 393 1.55 14.31 2.08
C ALA A 393 0.76 14.06 0.80
N GLU A 394 -0.18 13.13 0.86
CA GLU A 394 -0.90 12.66 -0.32
C GLU A 394 -2.28 13.32 -0.45
N ARG A 395 -3.37 12.57 -0.27
CA ARG A 395 -4.72 13.08 -0.50
C ARG A 395 -5.18 13.99 0.62
N MET A 396 -6.04 14.92 0.26
CA MET A 396 -6.63 15.88 1.17
C MET A 396 -8.16 15.84 1.13
N ALA A 397 -8.78 16.28 2.22
CA ALA A 397 -10.21 16.55 2.28
C ALA A 397 -10.48 17.79 3.14
N LEU A 398 -11.52 18.54 2.79
CA LEU A 398 -11.94 19.73 3.52
C LEU A 398 -13.07 19.41 4.49
N LEU A 399 -12.79 19.51 5.78
CA LEU A 399 -13.78 19.43 6.82
C LEU A 399 -14.31 20.83 7.16
N LYS A 400 -15.34 21.25 6.43
CA LYS A 400 -15.90 22.61 6.54
C LYS A 400 -16.51 22.92 7.90
N SER A 401 -17.03 21.93 8.62
CA SER A 401 -17.67 22.13 9.93
C SER A 401 -16.71 22.64 11.01
N SER A 402 -15.40 22.40 10.88
CA SER A 402 -14.37 22.83 11.84
C SER A 402 -13.25 23.65 11.21
N ASN A 403 -13.41 24.08 9.95
CA ASN A 403 -12.41 24.80 9.16
C ASN A 403 -11.06 24.06 9.12
N GLU A 404 -11.10 22.75 8.83
CA GLU A 404 -9.90 21.91 8.79
C GLU A 404 -9.61 21.34 7.40
N LEU A 405 -8.33 21.33 7.04
CA LEU A 405 -7.80 20.55 5.94
C LEU A 405 -7.21 19.26 6.54
N LEU A 406 -7.76 18.13 6.14
CA LEU A 406 -7.26 16.82 6.50
C LEU A 406 -6.27 16.36 5.44
N VAL A 407 -5.08 15.95 5.84
CA VAL A 407 -4.00 15.55 4.93
C VAL A 407 -3.50 14.16 5.32
N THR A 408 -3.58 13.20 4.40
CA THR A 408 -3.14 11.82 4.63
C THR A 408 -1.61 11.72 4.62
N LEU A 409 -1.05 10.97 5.57
CA LEU A 409 0.38 10.70 5.71
C LEU A 409 0.61 9.17 5.82
N PRO A 410 0.62 8.45 4.69
CA PRO A 410 0.63 6.98 4.67
C PRO A 410 1.77 6.35 5.49
N PRO A 411 3.05 6.80 5.38
CA PRO A 411 4.16 6.22 6.16
C PRO A 411 4.03 6.45 7.68
N LYS A 412 3.31 7.51 8.09
CA LYS A 412 3.09 7.83 9.51
C LYS A 412 1.84 7.17 10.10
N SER A 413 1.04 6.48 9.28
CA SER A 413 -0.25 5.90 9.70
C SER A 413 -1.14 6.97 10.36
N SER A 414 -1.18 8.17 9.80
CA SER A 414 -1.88 9.31 10.39
C SER A 414 -2.48 10.25 9.37
N ILE A 415 -3.46 11.04 9.80
CA ILE A 415 -3.99 12.20 9.09
C ILE A 415 -3.62 13.45 9.87
N ALA A 416 -2.89 14.36 9.24
CA ALA A 416 -2.63 15.68 9.81
C ALA A 416 -3.87 16.56 9.64
N ARG A 417 -4.18 17.32 10.69
CA ARG A 417 -5.31 18.24 10.74
C ARG A 417 -4.78 19.66 10.75
N LEU A 418 -4.95 20.39 9.65
CA LEU A 418 -4.48 21.76 9.52
C LEU A 418 -5.65 22.74 9.58
N ASP A 419 -5.45 23.91 10.15
CA ASP A 419 -6.40 25.01 10.01
C ASP A 419 -6.45 25.51 8.56
N THR A 420 -7.64 25.69 7.98
CA THR A 420 -7.76 26.11 6.57
C THR A 420 -7.38 27.56 6.30
N GLU A 421 -7.34 28.41 7.33
CA GLU A 421 -6.99 29.82 7.23
C GLU A 421 -5.49 30.04 7.46
N SER A 422 -4.90 29.41 8.49
CA SER A 422 -3.48 29.58 8.84
C SER A 422 -2.54 28.48 8.34
N LEU A 423 -3.08 27.29 8.00
CA LEU A 423 -2.33 26.02 7.82
C LEU A 423 -1.61 25.52 9.08
N GLU A 424 -1.92 26.04 10.26
CA GLU A 424 -1.33 25.55 11.50
C GLU A 424 -1.85 24.15 11.85
N LEU A 425 -0.95 23.31 12.36
CA LEU A 425 -1.27 21.94 12.77
C LEU A 425 -2.12 21.94 14.04
N LYS A 426 -3.39 21.57 13.92
CA LYS A 426 -4.33 21.37 15.03
C LYS A 426 -4.13 20.02 15.74
N GLY A 427 -3.57 19.03 15.04
CA GLY A 427 -3.27 17.73 15.61
C GLY A 427 -3.14 16.63 14.55
N ASN A 428 -3.05 15.39 15.01
CA ASN A 428 -2.99 14.22 14.13
C ASN A 428 -4.04 13.20 14.57
N LEU A 429 -4.76 12.63 13.61
CA LEU A 429 -5.61 11.46 13.79
C LEU A 429 -4.79 10.21 13.46
N LYS A 430 -4.73 9.24 14.38
CA LYS A 430 -4.09 7.95 14.12
C LYS A 430 -5.00 7.06 13.27
N THR A 431 -4.41 6.38 12.30
CA THR A 431 -5.11 5.55 11.31
C THR A 431 -4.33 4.25 11.06
N GLU A 432 -4.81 3.40 10.16
CA GLU A 432 -4.01 2.30 9.63
C GLU A 432 -2.79 2.75 8.82
N PHE A 433 -1.80 1.86 8.72
CA PHE A 433 -0.64 2.07 7.85
C PHE A 433 -1.08 2.17 6.39
N GLY A 434 -0.45 3.09 5.64
CA GLY A 434 -0.73 3.27 4.22
C GLY A 434 -2.02 4.05 3.92
N VAL A 435 -2.56 4.82 4.88
CA VAL A 435 -3.70 5.71 4.65
C VAL A 435 -3.41 6.66 3.50
N ARG A 436 -4.21 6.59 2.44
CA ARG A 436 -4.06 7.39 1.23
C ARG A 436 -5.38 8.00 0.81
N ALA A 437 -6.41 7.18 0.58
CA ALA A 437 -7.71 7.69 0.17
C ALA A 437 -8.43 8.32 1.36
N ILE A 438 -9.18 9.41 1.13
CA ILE A 438 -9.93 10.11 2.16
C ILE A 438 -11.20 10.72 1.56
N ALA A 439 -12.33 10.60 2.27
CA ALA A 439 -13.60 11.22 1.89
C ALA A 439 -14.44 11.52 3.14
N ILE A 440 -15.34 12.49 3.04
CA ILE A 440 -16.18 12.94 4.15
C ILE A 440 -17.65 12.82 3.76
N ASP A 441 -18.43 12.16 4.61
CA ASP A 441 -19.88 12.27 4.62
C ASP A 441 -20.29 13.40 5.56
N THR A 442 -20.66 14.54 5.00
CA THR A 442 -21.09 15.70 5.79
C THR A 442 -22.49 15.53 6.37
N GLN A 443 -23.33 14.65 5.83
CA GLN A 443 -24.68 14.42 6.35
C GLN A 443 -24.61 13.62 7.65
N ASP A 444 -23.82 12.55 7.67
CA ASP A 444 -23.72 11.65 8.82
C ASP A 444 -22.50 11.93 9.72
N ASN A 445 -21.68 12.92 9.39
CA ASN A 445 -20.44 13.26 10.10
C ASN A 445 -19.47 12.08 10.18
N LEU A 446 -19.23 11.43 9.04
CA LEU A 446 -18.31 10.31 8.93
C LEU A 446 -17.10 10.68 8.08
N LEU A 447 -15.93 10.23 8.52
CA LEU A 447 -14.67 10.33 7.78
C LEU A 447 -14.27 8.94 7.32
N PHE A 448 -14.17 8.75 6.01
CA PHE A 448 -13.73 7.52 5.38
C PHE A 448 -12.26 7.64 5.03
N THR A 449 -11.50 6.61 5.35
CA THR A 449 -10.07 6.55 5.03
C THR A 449 -9.76 5.20 4.40
N GLY A 450 -8.97 5.18 3.34
CA GLY A 450 -8.60 3.96 2.62
C GLY A 450 -7.10 3.75 2.62
N SER A 451 -6.67 2.56 3.03
CA SER A 451 -5.27 2.18 2.97
C SER A 451 -4.92 1.58 1.61
N ILE A 452 -3.94 2.18 0.93
CA ILE A 452 -3.37 1.62 -0.30
C ILE A 452 -2.66 0.29 -0.03
N ALA A 453 -2.11 0.11 1.17
CA ALA A 453 -1.27 -1.02 1.55
C ALA A 453 -2.06 -2.19 2.17
N THR A 454 -2.91 -1.93 3.17
CA THR A 454 -3.66 -2.99 3.86
C THR A 454 -4.96 -3.35 3.14
N GLY A 455 -5.39 -2.51 2.18
CA GLY A 455 -6.63 -2.68 1.44
C GLY A 455 -7.89 -2.54 2.28
N ARG A 456 -7.78 -1.86 3.44
CA ARG A 456 -8.91 -1.62 4.34
C ARG A 456 -9.45 -0.20 4.21
N ILE A 457 -10.75 -0.08 4.37
CA ILE A 457 -11.43 1.16 4.72
C ILE A 457 -11.56 1.22 6.24
N GLU A 458 -11.22 2.37 6.84
CA GLU A 458 -11.50 2.70 8.23
C GLU A 458 -12.42 3.93 8.27
N ILE A 459 -13.54 3.80 8.97
CA ILE A 459 -14.57 4.84 9.09
C ILE A 459 -14.53 5.42 10.50
N PHE A 460 -14.42 6.73 10.61
CA PHE A 460 -14.36 7.47 11.86
C PHE A 460 -15.62 8.32 12.07
N ASP A 461 -16.01 8.50 13.32
CA ASP A 461 -16.88 9.60 13.72
C ASP A 461 -16.08 10.91 13.67
N VAL A 462 -16.59 11.92 12.96
CA VAL A 462 -15.87 13.20 12.82
C VAL A 462 -15.82 14.01 14.13
N LYS A 463 -16.80 13.86 15.02
CA LYS A 463 -16.88 14.61 16.28
C LYS A 463 -15.97 14.01 17.34
N THR A 464 -15.99 12.69 17.50
CA THR A 464 -15.16 12.00 18.51
C THR A 464 -13.79 11.62 17.99
N LEU A 465 -13.62 11.55 16.66
CA LEU A 465 -12.42 11.04 15.97
C LEU A 465 -12.10 9.58 16.32
N GLU A 466 -13.10 8.84 16.78
CA GLU A 466 -12.98 7.43 17.10
C GLU A 466 -13.31 6.57 15.88
N SER A 467 -12.53 5.51 15.70
CA SER A 467 -12.75 4.49 14.67
C SER A 467 -14.02 3.71 14.99
N ARG A 468 -14.99 3.72 14.08
CA ARG A 468 -16.27 3.00 14.22
C ARG A 468 -16.18 1.60 13.63
N THR A 469 -15.57 1.47 12.46
CA THR A 469 -15.51 0.18 11.75
C THR A 469 -14.35 0.11 10.78
N LYS A 470 -13.95 -1.11 10.46
CA LYS A 470 -12.90 -1.45 9.50
C LYS A 470 -13.38 -2.54 8.57
N LEU A 471 -13.28 -2.30 7.26
CA LEU A 471 -13.74 -3.20 6.21
C LEU A 471 -12.58 -3.53 5.29
N TYR A 472 -12.39 -4.79 4.94
CA TYR A 472 -11.40 -5.17 3.93
C TYR A 472 -12.05 -5.20 2.55
N LEU A 473 -11.44 -4.50 1.60
CA LEU A 473 -11.87 -4.47 0.20
C LEU A 473 -10.85 -5.19 -0.69
N GLY A 474 -9.60 -4.77 -0.64
CA GLY A 474 -8.54 -5.20 -1.55
C GLY A 474 -7.47 -4.12 -1.65
N PRO A 475 -6.26 -4.44 -2.15
CA PRO A 475 -5.14 -3.50 -2.21
C PRO A 475 -5.43 -2.31 -3.14
N TRP A 476 -4.51 -1.34 -3.14
CA TRP A 476 -4.49 -0.25 -4.12
C TRP A 476 -5.72 0.66 -4.11
N LEU A 477 -6.35 0.87 -2.95
CA LEU A 477 -7.46 1.80 -2.83
C LEU A 477 -7.01 3.23 -3.20
N ARG A 478 -7.78 3.92 -4.06
CA ARG A 478 -7.41 5.24 -4.60
C ARG A 478 -8.40 6.35 -4.27
N THR A 479 -9.65 6.24 -4.72
CA THR A 479 -10.69 7.26 -4.50
C THR A 479 -11.88 6.65 -3.78
N ILE A 480 -12.47 7.40 -2.86
CA ILE A 480 -13.70 7.04 -2.16
C ILE A 480 -14.75 8.07 -2.56
N GLU A 481 -15.83 7.63 -3.19
CA GLU A 481 -16.99 8.44 -3.51
C GLU A 481 -18.14 8.04 -2.59
N VAL A 482 -18.63 8.98 -1.79
CA VAL A 482 -19.68 8.72 -0.81
C VAL A 482 -21.02 9.22 -1.33
N VAL A 483 -22.06 8.41 -1.18
CA VAL A 483 -23.43 8.72 -1.58
C VAL A 483 -24.35 8.65 -0.34
N PRO A 484 -24.40 9.74 0.47
CA PRO A 484 -25.00 9.72 1.80
C PRO A 484 -26.47 9.35 1.86
N GLU A 485 -27.28 9.82 0.90
CA GLU A 485 -28.71 9.55 0.88
C GLU A 485 -29.04 8.07 0.62
N ARG A 486 -28.07 7.31 0.08
CA ARG A 486 -28.17 5.86 -0.10
C ARG A 486 -27.46 5.07 1.02
N GLY A 487 -26.63 5.72 1.82
CA GLY A 487 -25.77 5.05 2.81
C GLY A 487 -24.76 4.11 2.17
N VAL A 488 -24.28 4.46 0.98
CA VAL A 488 -23.38 3.65 0.14
C VAL A 488 -22.13 4.45 -0.17
N ALA A 489 -20.97 3.81 -0.15
CA ALA A 489 -19.73 4.36 -0.66
C ALA A 489 -19.17 3.46 -1.75
N TYR A 490 -18.56 4.09 -2.75
CA TYR A 490 -17.86 3.45 -3.85
C TYR A 490 -16.37 3.72 -3.73
N VAL A 491 -15.54 2.73 -4.04
CA VAL A 491 -14.09 2.83 -3.88
C VAL A 491 -13.39 2.30 -5.12
N SER A 492 -12.60 3.15 -5.77
CA SER A 492 -11.74 2.74 -6.88
C SER A 492 -10.46 2.08 -6.37
N SER A 493 -9.92 1.14 -7.16
CA SER A 493 -8.65 0.49 -6.89
C SER A 493 -7.96 0.01 -8.16
N ASN A 494 -6.69 -0.37 -8.05
CA ASN A 494 -6.02 -1.18 -9.07
C ASN A 494 -6.53 -2.64 -9.01
N GLY A 495 -7.68 -2.88 -9.64
CA GLY A 495 -8.27 -4.21 -9.78
C GLY A 495 -9.79 -4.21 -9.78
N ALA A 496 -10.42 -3.21 -9.17
CA ALA A 496 -11.87 -3.14 -9.04
C ALA A 496 -12.41 -1.74 -8.70
N ILE A 497 -13.73 -1.58 -8.94
CA ILE A 497 -14.56 -0.66 -8.16
C ILE A 497 -15.34 -1.51 -7.15
N TYR A 498 -15.28 -1.11 -5.89
CA TYR A 498 -16.05 -1.71 -4.80
C TYR A 498 -17.23 -0.81 -4.43
N GLU A 499 -18.34 -1.42 -4.04
CA GLU A 499 -19.48 -0.79 -3.37
C GLU A 499 -19.53 -1.36 -1.95
N PHE A 500 -19.81 -0.53 -0.94
CA PHE A 500 -20.24 -1.03 0.35
C PHE A 500 -21.28 -0.14 1.03
N LYS A 501 -22.19 -0.78 1.76
CA LYS A 501 -23.17 -0.11 2.61
C LYS A 501 -22.58 0.15 3.99
N TYR A 502 -22.75 1.37 4.49
CA TYR A 502 -22.29 1.80 5.82
C TYR A 502 -23.41 2.29 6.74
N LYS A 503 -24.66 2.28 6.26
CA LYS A 503 -25.87 2.50 7.04
C LYS A 503 -26.64 1.22 7.28
#